data_AF-A0A5N5DX30-F1
#
_entry.id   AF-A0A5N5DX30-F1
#
_cell.length_a   1.000
_cell.length_b   1.000
_cell.length_c   1.000
_cell.angle_alpha   90.00
_cell.angle_beta   90.00
_cell.angle_gamma   90.00
#
_symmetry.space_group_name_H-M   'P 1'
#
loop_
_entity.id
_entity.type
_entity.pdbx_description
1 polymer ?
#
loop_
_entity_poly.entity_id
_entity_poly.type
_entity_poly.pdbx_seq_one_letter_code
_entity_poly.pdbx_strand_id
1 'polypeptide(L)'
;QRAAELILSARWLSGIEAAAYGLATAALPADQVQARARESAEQIAANIGPAVLAAKRLLRHGWADDARAAVQREDDAARALIRELGSFARKFTTT
;
A
#
# COMPACT_ATOMS: atom_id res chain seq x y z
N GLN A 1 -0.67 -12.92 -4.17
CA GLN A 1 -0.30 -13.94 -3.16
C GLN A 1 0.63 -13.38 -2.08
N ARG A 2 1.73 -12.71 -2.42
CA ARG A 2 2.70 -12.19 -1.43
C ARG A 2 2.16 -11.13 -0.45
N ALA A 3 1.32 -10.21 -0.91
CA ALA A 3 0.69 -9.23 -0.02
C ALA A 3 -0.15 -9.88 1.10
N ALA A 4 -0.92 -10.91 0.77
CA ALA A 4 -1.74 -11.63 1.76
C ALA A 4 -0.89 -12.35 2.80
N GLU A 5 0.22 -12.98 2.40
CA GLU A 5 1.15 -13.64 3.33
C GLU A 5 1.73 -12.66 4.35
N LEU A 6 2.20 -11.48 3.90
CA LEU A 6 2.77 -10.48 4.80
C LEU A 6 1.72 -9.91 5.77
N ILE A 7 0.51 -9.60 5.29
CA ILE A 7 -0.56 -9.06 6.13
C ILE A 7 -1.01 -10.08 7.19
N LEU A 8 -1.20 -11.34 6.79
CA LEU A 8 -1.75 -12.38 7.68
C LEU A 8 -0.71 -12.95 8.64
N SER A 9 0.57 -12.96 8.27
CA SER A 9 1.64 -13.45 9.16
C SER A 9 2.14 -12.39 10.14
N ALA A 10 1.96 -11.10 9.83
CA ALA A 10 2.48 -9.96 10.59
C ALA A 10 3.98 -10.06 10.95
N ARG A 11 4.74 -10.82 10.16
CA ARG A 11 6.17 -11.04 10.43
C ARG A 11 7.00 -9.81 10.09
N TRP A 12 8.19 -9.74 10.69
CA TRP A 12 9.19 -8.76 10.27
C TRP A 12 9.71 -9.05 8.86
N LEU A 13 9.99 -7.96 8.14
CA LEU A 13 10.51 -7.98 6.78
C LEU A 13 11.88 -7.33 6.73
N SER A 14 12.87 -8.01 6.15
CA SER A 14 14.20 -7.45 5.95
C SER A 14 14.24 -6.46 4.77
N GLY A 15 15.25 -5.57 4.74
CA GLY A 15 15.44 -4.65 3.61
C GLY A 15 15.69 -5.37 2.27
N ILE A 16 16.39 -6.52 2.30
CA ILE A 16 16.66 -7.34 1.11
C ILE A 16 15.36 -7.91 0.54
N GLU A 17 14.51 -8.47 1.40
CA GLU A 17 13.19 -8.96 0.98
C GLU A 17 12.31 -7.83 0.46
N ALA A 18 12.32 -6.67 1.11
CA ALA A 18 11.56 -5.50 0.66
C ALA A 18 11.97 -5.08 -0.76
N ALA A 19 13.27 -5.10 -1.08
CA ALA A 19 13.74 -4.83 -2.44
C ALA A 19 13.31 -5.92 -3.43
N ALA A 20 13.45 -7.20 -3.06
CA ALA A 20 13.03 -8.33 -3.90
C ALA A 20 11.51 -8.35 -4.17
N TYR A 21 10.70 -7.81 -3.25
CA TYR A 21 9.24 -7.78 -3.36
C TYR A 21 8.74 -6.50 -4.05
N GLY A 22 9.64 -5.56 -4.38
CA GLY A 22 9.28 -4.28 -5.01
C GLY A 22 8.72 -3.24 -4.03
N LEU A 23 8.85 -3.44 -2.72
CA LEU A 23 8.49 -2.46 -1.69
C LEU A 23 9.56 -1.36 -1.53
N ALA A 24 10.80 -1.69 -1.87
CA ALA A 24 11.92 -0.76 -1.98
C ALA A 24 12.59 -0.92 -3.35
N THR A 25 13.25 0.14 -3.83
CA THR A 25 13.97 0.10 -5.11
C THR A 25 15.35 -0.58 -5.00
N ALA A 26 15.93 -0.61 -3.80
CA ALA A 26 17.20 -1.27 -3.50
C ALA A 26 17.34 -1.55 -2.00
N ALA A 27 18.19 -2.51 -1.66
CA ALA A 27 18.68 -2.76 -0.29
C ALA A 27 20.19 -2.54 -0.26
N LEU A 28 20.68 -1.74 0.69
CA LEU A 28 22.08 -1.33 0.77
C LEU A 28 22.57 -1.36 2.23
N PRO A 29 23.90 -1.40 2.46
CA PRO A 29 24.48 -1.05 3.74
C PRO A 29 23.97 0.31 4.23
N ALA A 30 23.75 0.44 5.54
CA ALA A 30 23.07 1.59 6.14
C ALA A 30 23.75 2.94 5.83
N ASP A 31 25.08 2.95 5.79
CA ASP A 31 25.93 4.10 5.48
C ASP A 31 25.84 4.55 4.00
N GLN A 32 25.32 3.70 3.12
CA GLN A 32 25.19 4.00 1.67
C GLN A 32 23.79 4.47 1.27
N VAL A 33 22.79 4.27 2.12
CA VAL A 33 21.37 4.58 1.80
C VAL A 33 21.19 6.04 1.43
N GLN A 34 21.76 6.96 2.22
CA GLN A 34 21.56 8.40 2.02
C GLN A 34 22.17 8.87 0.69
N ALA A 35 23.39 8.43 0.37
CA ALA A 35 24.07 8.78 -0.86
C ALA A 35 23.29 8.29 -2.09
N ARG A 36 22.85 7.02 -2.11
CA ARG A 36 22.06 6.47 -3.21
C ARG A 36 20.70 7.16 -3.38
N ALA A 37 20.04 7.50 -2.27
CA ALA A 37 18.77 8.21 -2.31
C ALA A 37 18.94 9.60 -2.96
N ARG A 38 20.03 10.30 -2.63
CA ARG A 38 20.36 11.62 -3.21
C ARG A 38 20.66 11.53 -4.70
N GLU A 39 21.48 10.56 -5.11
CA GLU A 39 21.77 10.30 -6.52
C GLU A 39 20.48 10.06 -7.33
N SER A 40 19.59 9.21 -6.80
CA SER A 40 18.31 8.92 -7.46
C SER A 40 17.43 10.16 -7.57
N ALA A 41 17.41 11.00 -6.53
CA ALA A 41 16.66 12.26 -6.53
C ALA A 41 17.21 13.25 -7.56
N GLU A 42 18.54 13.36 -7.68
CA GLU A 42 19.20 14.21 -8.68
C GLU A 42 18.91 13.76 -10.10
N GLN A 43 18.94 12.44 -10.37
CA GLN A 43 18.53 11.87 -11.66
C GLN A 43 17.07 12.21 -12.01
N ILE A 44 16.15 12.10 -11.03
CA ILE A 44 14.75 12.48 -11.24
C ILE A 44 14.64 13.99 -11.51
N ALA A 45 15.35 14.81 -10.72
CA ALA A 45 15.32 16.26 -10.83
C ALA A 45 15.80 16.76 -12.20
N ALA A 46 16.82 16.11 -12.76
CA ALA A 46 17.36 16.42 -14.08
C ALA A 46 16.34 16.20 -15.23
N ASN A 47 15.30 15.39 -15.00
CA ASN A 47 14.29 15.05 -16.00
C ASN A 47 12.96 15.80 -15.82
N ILE A 48 12.88 16.79 -14.93
CA ILE A 48 11.62 17.49 -14.66
C ILE A 48 11.20 18.31 -15.89
N GLY A 49 9.98 18.04 -16.38
CA GLY A 49 9.33 18.80 -17.46
C GLY A 49 7.82 18.54 -17.49
N PRO A 50 7.06 19.27 -18.33
CA PRO A 50 5.59 19.16 -18.37
C PRO A 50 5.08 17.73 -18.57
N ALA A 51 5.72 16.95 -19.45
CA ALA A 51 5.35 15.56 -19.71
C ALA A 51 5.57 14.65 -18.49
N VAL A 52 6.72 14.76 -17.82
CA VAL A 52 7.04 13.97 -16.62
C VAL A 52 6.10 14.33 -15.46
N LEU A 53 5.75 15.61 -15.30
CA LEU A 53 4.79 16.05 -14.31
C LEU A 53 3.38 15.52 -14.60
N ALA A 54 2.94 15.53 -15.86
CA ALA A 54 1.66 14.95 -16.28
C ALA A 54 1.62 13.44 -16.02
N ALA A 55 2.68 12.71 -16.42
CA ALA A 55 2.81 11.28 -16.15
C ALA A 55 2.75 10.96 -14.65
N LYS A 56 3.49 11.71 -13.82
CA LYS A 56 3.45 11.56 -12.35
C LYS A 56 2.04 11.77 -11.79
N ARG A 57 1.30 12.77 -12.28
CA ARG A 57 -0.09 13.02 -11.86
C ARG A 57 -1.00 11.86 -12.26
N LEU A 58 -0.91 11.40 -13.50
CA LEU A 58 -1.72 10.28 -14.00
C LEU A 58 -1.48 9.00 -13.17
N LEU A 59 -0.22 8.66 -12.89
CA LEU A 59 0.12 7.52 -12.04
C LEU A 59 -0.49 7.64 -10.64
N ARG A 60 -0.40 8.82 -10.00
CA ARG A 60 -1.00 9.04 -8.68
C ARG A 60 -2.54 8.97 -8.70
N HIS A 61 -3.18 9.50 -9.74
CA HIS A 61 -4.64 9.48 -9.84
C HIS A 61 -5.17 8.06 -9.94
N GLY A 62 -4.59 7.23 -10.82
CA GLY A 62 -4.99 5.82 -10.95
C GLY A 62 -4.87 5.07 -9.62
N TRP A 63 -3.75 5.23 -8.91
CA TRP A 63 -3.57 4.60 -7.60
C TRP A 63 -4.55 5.10 -6.54
N ALA A 64 -4.86 6.40 -6.52
CA ALA A 64 -5.80 6.95 -5.55
C ALA A 64 -7.23 6.46 -5.80
N ASP A 65 -7.64 6.34 -7.05
CA ASP A 65 -8.97 5.85 -7.42
C ASP A 65 -9.13 4.38 -7.09
N ASP A 66 -8.12 3.55 -7.40
CA ASP A 66 -8.09 2.13 -7.03
C ASP A 66 -8.15 1.93 -5.51
N ALA A 67 -7.38 2.73 -4.76
CA ALA A 67 -7.39 2.69 -3.29
C ALA A 67 -8.76 3.07 -2.72
N ARG A 68 -9.38 4.14 -3.22
CA ARG A 68 -10.74 4.53 -2.79
C ARG A 68 -11.76 3.43 -3.09
N ALA A 69 -11.70 2.84 -4.28
CA ALA A 69 -12.58 1.74 -4.65
C ALA A 69 -12.39 0.51 -3.75
N ALA A 70 -11.15 0.22 -3.33
CA ALA A 70 -10.87 -0.84 -2.36
C ALA A 70 -11.48 -0.53 -0.99
N VAL A 71 -11.29 0.69 -0.47
CA VAL A 71 -11.89 1.12 0.81
C VAL A 71 -13.41 1.02 0.79
N GLN A 72 -14.07 1.42 -0.30
CA GLN A 72 -15.53 1.28 -0.41
C GLN A 72 -15.98 -0.19 -0.33
N ARG A 73 -15.25 -1.10 -0.98
CA ARG A 73 -15.54 -2.54 -0.88
C ARG A 73 -15.34 -3.07 0.55
N GLU A 74 -14.31 -2.60 1.26
CA GLU A 74 -14.07 -2.94 2.66
C GLU A 74 -15.19 -2.43 3.57
N ASP A 75 -15.62 -1.18 3.39
CA ASP A 75 -16.73 -0.57 4.13
C ASP A 75 -18.05 -1.35 3.92
N ASP A 76 -18.36 -1.71 2.67
CA ASP A 76 -19.56 -2.47 2.33
C ASP A 76 -19.55 -3.86 2.98
N ALA A 77 -18.40 -4.55 2.94
CA ALA A 77 -18.22 -5.85 3.57
C ALA A 77 -18.34 -5.75 5.10
N ALA A 78 -17.71 -4.74 5.71
CA ALA A 78 -17.80 -4.50 7.15
C ALA A 78 -19.25 -4.22 7.57
N ARG A 79 -20.00 -3.40 6.82
CA ARG A 79 -21.43 -3.13 7.07
C ARG A 79 -22.27 -4.39 6.99
N ALA A 80 -21.99 -5.29 6.06
CA ALA A 80 -22.69 -6.57 5.95
C ALA A 80 -22.46 -7.46 7.18
N LEU A 81 -21.20 -7.60 7.61
CA LEU A 81 -20.84 -8.36 8.80
C LEU A 81 -21.48 -7.79 10.07
N ILE A 82 -21.45 -6.47 10.24
CA ILE A 82 -22.10 -5.80 11.39
C ILE A 82 -23.60 -6.09 11.42
N ARG A 83 -24.29 -6.04 10.28
CA ARG A 83 -25.73 -6.39 10.20
C ARG A 83 -25.98 -7.84 10.61
N GLU A 84 -25.16 -8.76 10.12
CA GLU A 84 -25.28 -10.19 10.42
C GLU A 84 -25.04 -10.48 11.90
N LEU A 85 -23.92 -9.99 12.46
CA LEU A 85 -23.56 -10.16 13.87
C LEU A 85 -24.57 -9.48 14.80
N GLY A 86 -25.07 -8.29 14.44
CA GLY A 86 -26.12 -7.61 15.21
C GLY A 86 -27.48 -8.32 15.14
N SER A 87 -27.80 -8.98 14.02
CA SER A 87 -28.98 -9.86 13.90
C SER A 87 -28.82 -11.12 14.75
N PHE A 88 -27.64 -11.73 14.73
CA PHE A 88 -27.29 -12.87 15.58
C PHE A 88 -27.44 -12.52 17.07
N ALA A 89 -26.84 -11.42 17.53
CA ALA A 89 -26.93 -11.00 18.94
C ALA A 89 -28.38 -10.81 19.43
N ARG A 90 -29.27 -10.21 18.60
CA ARG A 90 -30.69 -10.02 18.94
C ARG A 90 -31.47 -11.33 19.12
N LYS A 91 -31.13 -12.38 18.38
CA LYS A 91 -31.79 -13.70 18.52
C LYS A 91 -31.59 -14.34 19.91
N PHE A 92 -30.53 -13.97 20.62
CA PHE A 92 -30.21 -14.52 21.95
C PHE A 92 -30.66 -13.65 23.13
N THR A 93 -31.16 -12.43 22.88
CA THR A 93 -31.60 -11.49 23.93
C THR A 93 -33.12 -11.41 24.09
N THR A 94 -33.90 -12.13 23.28
CA THR A 94 -35.38 -12.09 23.32
C THR A 94 -35.97 -13.30 24.07
N THR A 95 -35.46 -13.60 25.25
CA THR A 95 -36.05 -14.55 26.21
C THR A 95 -36.28 -13.83 27.52
#